data_AF-A0A514XKP7-F1
#
_entry.id   AF-A0A514XKP7-F1
#
_cell.length_a   1.000
_cell.length_b   1.000
_cell.length_c   1.000
_cell.angle_alpha   90.00
_cell.angle_beta   90.00
_cell.angle_gamma   90.00
#
_symmetry.space_group_name_H-M   'P 1'
#
loop_
_entity.id
_entity.type
_entity.pdbx_description
1 polymer ?
#
loop_
_entity_poly.entity_id
_entity_poly.type
_entity_poly.pdbx_seq_one_letter_code
_entity_poly.pdbx_strand_id
1 'polypeptide(L)'
;MAMMNKRITLTVAGLTIGLVLTQAFQNCAQPFELSSLSGDMDYSMGSEHPGNAVAAASTQSPLLVNRVYMTSLFEDIFLTSSSPAAEKTTLTNITNQWFKNKTSAFGYPCDIKTGVNDCNGTILAPMNTGTNTLRAAFKSQACQTVLSNNTFVNNFVSKVSVVGSAPTATSIELAFGQFYRGDDADPGLIQGLVASDRMMYEKNPSIAGIDRWRYLILAICESSGWEQL
;
A
#
# COMPACT_ATOMS: atom_id res chain seq x y z
N MET A 1 -9.76 59.81 26.74
CA MET A 1 -10.66 59.00 27.59
C MET A 1 -10.68 57.58 27.04
N ALA A 2 -10.33 56.62 27.91
CA ALA A 2 -10.57 55.18 27.90
C ALA A 2 -10.28 54.32 26.64
N MET A 3 -9.27 53.45 26.79
CA MET A 3 -9.06 52.20 26.06
C MET A 3 -10.26 51.25 26.18
N MET A 4 -10.49 50.37 25.19
CA MET A 4 -10.96 49.02 25.52
C MET A 4 -10.51 47.95 24.51
N ASN A 5 -9.81 46.97 25.08
CA ASN A 5 -9.31 45.73 24.51
C ASN A 5 -10.39 44.92 23.77
N LYS A 6 -10.09 44.49 22.55
CA LYS A 6 -10.77 43.37 21.86
C LYS A 6 -9.73 42.36 21.36
N ARG A 7 -9.01 41.78 22.31
CA ARG A 7 -8.31 40.50 22.17
C ARG A 7 -8.83 39.62 23.31
N ILE A 8 -8.96 38.32 23.08
CA ILE A 8 -9.57 37.29 23.96
C ILE A 8 -11.01 36.94 23.56
N THR A 9 -11.20 36.35 22.37
CA THR A 9 -12.32 35.40 22.13
C THR A 9 -12.04 34.48 20.93
N LEU A 10 -10.81 34.01 20.74
CA LEU A 10 -10.50 33.06 19.65
C LEU A 10 -9.76 31.79 20.10
N THR A 11 -9.63 31.56 21.40
CA THR A 11 -8.87 30.43 21.95
C THR A 11 -9.73 29.31 22.53
N VAL A 12 -11.06 29.50 22.60
CA VAL A 12 -11.98 28.52 23.22
C VAL A 12 -12.65 27.60 22.18
N ALA A 13 -12.75 28.00 20.92
CA ALA A 13 -13.36 27.18 19.86
C ALA A 13 -12.43 26.08 19.31
N GLY A 14 -11.11 26.20 19.53
CA GLY A 14 -10.13 25.19 19.08
C GLY A 14 -10.02 23.97 20.01
N LEU A 15 -10.42 24.10 21.28
CA LEU A 15 -10.25 23.04 22.27
C LEU A 15 -11.40 22.03 22.30
N THR A 16 -12.60 22.40 21.83
CA THR A 16 -13.77 21.51 21.82
C THR A 16 -13.82 20.58 20.60
N ILE A 17 -13.21 20.96 19.47
CA ILE A 17 -13.15 20.10 18.28
C ILE A 17 -12.07 19.00 18.40
N GLY A 18 -10.99 19.26 19.16
CA GLY A 18 -9.93 18.28 19.43
C GLY A 18 -10.37 17.11 20.34
N LEU A 19 -11.44 17.28 21.14
CA LEU A 19 -11.89 16.28 22.11
C LEU A 19 -12.92 15.28 21.54
N VAL A 20 -13.51 15.56 20.37
CA VAL A 20 -14.49 14.67 19.73
C VAL A 20 -13.79 13.66 18.80
N LEU A 21 -12.62 14.01 18.23
CA LEU A 21 -11.86 13.12 17.35
C LEU A 21 -11.09 12.01 18.10
N THR A 22 -10.88 12.13 19.41
CA THR A 22 -10.26 11.05 20.22
C THR A 22 -11.26 10.00 20.69
N GLN A 23 -12.57 10.27 20.67
CA GLN A 23 -13.59 9.29 21.07
C GLN A 23 -13.97 8.31 19.94
N ALA A 24 -13.69 8.65 18.68
CA ALA A 24 -13.97 7.77 17.55
C ALA A 24 -12.98 6.59 17.41
N PHE A 25 -11.86 6.59 18.13
CA PHE A 25 -10.89 5.47 18.15
C PHE A 25 -11.07 4.52 19.35
N GLN A 26 -12.01 4.79 20.27
CA GLN A 26 -12.18 3.98 21.48
C GLN A 26 -13.04 2.73 21.28
N ASN A 27 -13.76 2.59 20.15
CA ASN A 27 -14.61 1.41 19.91
C ASN A 27 -13.90 0.23 19.22
N CYS A 28 -12.62 0.36 18.87
CA CYS A 28 -11.79 -0.77 18.40
C CYS A 28 -10.83 -1.31 19.48
N ALA A 29 -10.83 -0.73 20.68
CA ALA A 29 -10.01 -1.17 21.80
C ALA A 29 -10.90 -1.84 22.85
N GLN A 30 -11.34 -3.06 22.57
CA GLN A 30 -11.62 -3.97 23.67
C GLN A 30 -10.29 -4.20 24.41
N PRO A 31 -10.23 -4.04 25.74
CA PRO A 31 -9.02 -4.32 26.49
C PRO A 31 -8.72 -5.82 26.38
N PHE A 32 -7.70 -6.16 25.59
CA PHE A 32 -7.04 -7.45 25.73
C PHE A 32 -6.31 -7.41 27.08
N GLU A 33 -6.83 -8.16 28.06
CA GLU A 33 -6.18 -8.32 29.36
C GLU A 33 -4.82 -9.01 29.21
N LEU A 34 -3.75 -8.20 29.16
CA LEU A 34 -2.36 -8.66 29.29
C LEU A 34 -1.99 -9.04 30.74
N SER A 35 -2.93 -8.97 31.68
CA SER A 35 -2.78 -9.32 33.10
C SER A 35 -2.75 -10.82 33.38
N SER A 36 -2.96 -11.69 32.39
CA SER A 36 -2.84 -13.16 32.56
C SER A 36 -1.47 -13.75 32.19
N LEU A 37 -0.49 -12.91 31.81
CA LEU A 37 0.84 -13.35 31.36
C LEU A 37 1.99 -13.10 32.35
N SER A 38 1.70 -12.63 33.57
CA SER A 38 2.68 -12.62 34.67
C SER A 38 2.55 -13.89 35.51
N GLY A 39 2.81 -15.03 34.90
CA GLY A 39 3.06 -16.28 35.62
C GLY A 39 4.57 -16.46 35.74
N ASP A 40 5.12 -16.21 36.94
CA ASP A 40 6.42 -16.76 37.33
C ASP A 40 6.35 -18.28 37.15
N MET A 41 7.03 -18.78 36.12
CA MET A 41 7.19 -20.21 35.89
C MET A 41 8.68 -20.54 35.87
N ASP A 42 9.15 -20.89 37.07
CA ASP A 42 10.37 -21.63 37.33
C ASP A 42 10.27 -23.00 36.61
N TYR A 43 10.75 -23.07 35.36
CA TYR A 43 10.75 -24.31 34.57
C TYR A 43 12.13 -24.95 34.60
N SER A 44 12.26 -25.88 35.53
CA SER A 44 13.18 -27.02 35.47
C SER A 44 13.21 -27.61 34.06
N MET A 45 14.41 -27.78 33.52
CA MET A 45 14.66 -28.56 32.32
C MET A 45 14.10 -29.97 32.49
N GLY A 46 13.22 -30.38 31.57
CA GLY A 46 12.79 -31.78 31.47
C GLY A 46 11.30 -31.93 31.15
N SER A 47 10.92 -31.70 29.91
CA SER A 47 9.78 -32.41 29.33
C SER A 47 9.87 -32.37 27.81
N GLU A 48 10.06 -33.56 27.23
CA GLU A 48 10.14 -33.84 25.81
C GLU A 48 8.80 -33.51 25.13
N HIS A 49 8.76 -32.45 24.32
CA HIS A 49 7.71 -32.30 23.30
C HIS A 49 8.05 -33.24 22.14
N PRO A 50 7.11 -34.05 21.61
CA PRO A 50 7.32 -34.77 20.37
C PRO A 50 7.36 -33.74 19.24
N GLY A 51 8.55 -33.21 18.97
CA GLY A 51 8.73 -32.02 18.16
C GLY A 51 10.13 -31.41 18.21
N ASN A 52 11.13 -32.07 18.81
CA ASN A 52 12.55 -31.66 18.79
C ASN A 52 13.19 -31.60 17.39
N ALA A 53 12.41 -31.74 16.31
CA ALA A 53 12.82 -31.24 15.01
C ALA A 53 12.81 -29.71 15.12
N VAL A 54 13.99 -29.13 15.37
CA VAL A 54 14.27 -27.73 15.01
C VAL A 54 13.72 -27.56 13.60
N ALA A 55 12.64 -26.79 13.44
CA ALA A 55 12.05 -26.56 12.14
C ALA A 55 13.19 -26.08 11.25
N ALA A 56 13.59 -26.91 10.29
CA ALA A 56 14.64 -26.54 9.36
C ALA A 56 14.17 -25.24 8.71
N ALA A 57 14.92 -24.16 8.92
CA ALA A 57 14.63 -22.91 8.24
C ALA A 57 14.53 -23.25 6.75
N SER A 58 13.37 -22.96 6.15
CA SER A 58 13.15 -23.21 4.74
C SER A 58 14.34 -22.63 3.97
N THR A 59 15.04 -23.48 3.23
CA THR A 59 16.10 -23.03 2.31
C THR A 59 15.48 -22.29 1.11
N GLN A 60 14.17 -22.41 0.92
CA GLN A 60 13.41 -21.61 -0.02
C GLN A 60 13.00 -20.29 0.66
N SER A 61 13.68 -19.22 0.28
CA SER A 61 13.09 -17.88 0.40
C SER A 61 12.20 -17.68 -0.82
N PRO A 62 10.92 -17.29 -0.66
CA PRO A 62 10.10 -16.91 -1.80
C PRO A 62 10.82 -15.79 -2.57
N LEU A 63 10.74 -15.84 -3.90
CA LEU A 63 11.14 -14.72 -4.74
C LEU A 63 10.17 -13.58 -4.44
N LEU A 64 10.63 -12.62 -3.67
CA LEU A 64 9.84 -11.45 -3.32
C LEU A 64 10.22 -10.31 -4.26
N VAL A 65 9.20 -9.57 -4.70
CA VAL A 65 9.39 -8.37 -5.53
C VAL A 65 10.43 -7.41 -4.93
N ASN A 66 11.52 -7.18 -5.67
CA ASN A 66 12.59 -6.28 -5.24
C ASN A 66 12.31 -4.80 -5.56
N ARG A 67 13.15 -3.91 -5.05
CA ARG A 67 12.99 -2.45 -5.20
C ARG A 67 13.02 -1.98 -6.65
N VAL A 68 13.77 -2.65 -7.53
CA VAL A 68 13.88 -2.27 -8.95
C VAL A 68 12.61 -2.66 -9.67
N TYR A 69 12.11 -3.87 -9.41
CA TYR A 69 10.84 -4.31 -9.95
C TYR A 69 9.70 -3.38 -9.51
N MET A 70 9.60 -3.01 -8.22
CA MET A 70 8.58 -2.05 -7.77
C MET A 70 8.66 -0.71 -8.51
N THR A 71 9.87 -0.16 -8.69
CA THR A 71 10.07 1.07 -9.46
C THR A 71 9.59 0.90 -10.89
N SER A 72 10.03 -0.15 -11.58
CA SER A 72 9.65 -0.40 -12.98
C SER A 72 8.15 -0.69 -13.14
N LEU A 73 7.54 -1.40 -12.19
CA LEU A 73 6.10 -1.64 -12.17
C LEU A 73 5.34 -0.32 -12.08
N PHE A 74 5.71 0.57 -11.15
CA PHE A 74 5.04 1.87 -11.02
C PHE A 74 5.23 2.75 -12.25
N GLU A 75 6.42 2.76 -12.84
CA GLU A 75 6.67 3.46 -14.11
C GLU A 75 5.76 2.93 -15.23
N ASP A 76 5.67 1.61 -15.38
CA ASP A 76 4.82 0.99 -16.39
C ASP A 76 3.33 1.15 -16.11
N ILE A 77 2.91 1.31 -14.86
CA ILE A 77 1.51 1.54 -14.48
C ILE A 77 1.10 3.00 -14.72
N PHE A 78 1.93 3.98 -14.34
CA PHE A 78 1.51 5.38 -14.25
C PHE A 78 2.09 6.32 -15.33
N LEU A 79 3.07 5.87 -16.11
CA LEU A 79 3.59 6.62 -17.26
C LEU A 79 3.07 6.05 -18.58
N THR A 80 3.00 6.88 -19.60
CA THR A 80 2.76 6.46 -20.98
C THR A 80 4.02 6.72 -21.81
N SER A 81 4.05 6.19 -23.04
CA SER A 81 5.13 6.50 -24.00
C SER A 81 5.23 8.01 -24.28
N SER A 82 4.13 8.75 -24.16
CA SER A 82 4.03 10.20 -24.35
C SER A 82 4.25 11.04 -23.09
N SER A 83 4.46 10.43 -21.91
CA SER A 83 4.68 11.18 -20.67
C SER A 83 5.88 12.15 -20.79
N PRO A 84 5.69 13.45 -20.51
CA PRO A 84 6.76 14.44 -20.44
C PRO A 84 7.88 14.08 -19.46
N ALA A 85 9.09 14.60 -19.71
CA ALA A 85 10.25 14.37 -18.84
C ALA A 85 10.02 14.80 -17.37
N ALA A 86 9.22 15.85 -17.15
CA ALA A 86 8.88 16.32 -15.82
C ALA A 86 8.02 15.30 -15.02
N GLU A 87 7.07 14.62 -15.69
CA GLU A 87 6.26 13.57 -15.07
C GLU A 87 7.11 12.35 -14.75
N LYS A 88 7.97 11.94 -15.68
CA LYS A 88 8.94 10.85 -15.46
C LYS A 88 9.80 11.13 -14.24
N THR A 89 10.37 12.34 -14.16
CA THR A 89 11.19 12.78 -13.02
C THR A 89 10.39 12.76 -11.71
N THR A 90 9.14 13.23 -11.74
CA THR A 90 8.26 13.24 -10.57
C THR A 90 8.01 11.82 -10.07
N LEU A 91 7.68 10.87 -10.97
CA LEU A 91 7.45 9.49 -10.58
C LEU A 91 8.74 8.81 -10.09
N THR A 92 9.88 9.06 -10.73
CA THR A 92 11.19 8.57 -10.27
C THR A 92 11.50 9.06 -8.85
N ASN A 93 11.17 10.31 -8.51
CA ASN A 93 11.35 10.82 -7.15
C ASN A 93 10.46 10.08 -6.14
N ILE A 94 9.19 9.84 -6.49
CA ILE A 94 8.25 9.09 -5.64
C ILE A 94 8.74 7.65 -5.43
N THR A 95 9.12 6.94 -6.50
CA THR A 95 9.61 5.55 -6.39
C THR A 95 10.97 5.47 -5.70
N ASN A 96 11.81 6.50 -5.80
CA ASN A 96 13.05 6.58 -5.02
C ASN A 96 12.78 6.71 -3.52
N GLN A 97 11.84 7.58 -3.16
CA GLN A 97 11.44 7.81 -1.78
C GLN A 97 10.87 6.55 -1.11
N TRP A 98 10.02 5.80 -1.83
CA TRP A 98 9.26 4.70 -1.24
C TRP A 98 9.82 3.30 -1.53
N PHE A 99 10.59 3.11 -2.60
CA PHE A 99 11.11 1.79 -2.98
C PHE A 99 12.63 1.76 -3.13
N LYS A 100 13.19 2.55 -4.05
CA LYS A 100 14.61 2.42 -4.48
C LYS A 100 15.59 2.59 -3.33
N ASN A 101 15.31 3.49 -2.40
CA ASN A 101 16.18 3.78 -1.26
C ASN A 101 15.83 2.92 -0.01
N LYS A 102 14.82 2.06 -0.10
CA LYS A 102 14.37 1.18 1.01
C LYS A 102 14.98 -0.22 0.88
N THR A 103 16.31 -0.26 0.85
CA THR A 103 17.09 -1.49 0.64
C THR A 103 16.84 -2.57 1.70
N SER A 104 16.59 -2.17 2.95
CA SER A 104 16.27 -3.09 4.05
C SER A 104 14.90 -3.77 3.89
N ALA A 105 13.95 -3.10 3.24
CA ALA A 105 12.60 -3.61 3.06
C ALA A 105 12.42 -4.38 1.74
N PHE A 106 13.05 -3.91 0.66
CA PHE A 106 12.85 -4.45 -0.69
C PHE A 106 14.09 -5.14 -1.26
N GLY A 107 15.10 -5.40 -0.42
CA GLY A 107 16.31 -6.11 -0.80
C GLY A 107 17.23 -5.35 -1.77
N TYR A 108 18.25 -6.05 -2.27
CA TYR A 108 19.21 -5.56 -3.26
C TYR A 108 18.69 -5.75 -4.70
N PRO A 109 19.23 -5.01 -5.70
CA PRO A 109 18.75 -5.11 -7.05
C PRO A 109 19.24 -6.44 -7.63
N CYS A 110 18.42 -7.48 -7.50
CA CYS A 110 18.54 -8.66 -8.34
C CYS A 110 17.93 -8.28 -9.69
N ASP A 111 18.78 -8.10 -10.68
CA ASP A 111 18.36 -7.73 -12.02
C ASP A 111 18.72 -8.89 -12.96
N ILE A 112 17.69 -9.69 -13.25
CA ILE A 112 17.77 -10.83 -14.18
C ILE A 112 18.23 -10.37 -15.58
N LYS A 113 18.00 -9.11 -15.96
CA LYS A 113 18.40 -8.60 -17.27
C LYS A 113 19.87 -8.18 -17.34
N THR A 114 20.46 -7.76 -16.23
CA THR A 114 21.86 -7.26 -16.24
C THR A 114 22.87 -8.27 -15.69
N GLY A 115 22.45 -9.27 -14.92
CA GLY A 115 23.37 -10.30 -14.38
C GLY A 115 24.42 -9.76 -13.40
N VAL A 116 24.31 -8.49 -12.98
CA VAL A 116 25.32 -7.80 -12.16
C VAL A 116 25.20 -8.13 -10.67
N ASN A 117 24.15 -8.82 -10.22
CA ASN A 117 24.08 -9.37 -8.87
C ASN A 117 23.49 -10.77 -8.98
N ASP A 118 24.24 -11.76 -8.49
CA ASP A 118 23.93 -13.18 -8.61
C ASP A 118 22.50 -13.51 -8.15
N CYS A 119 21.60 -13.68 -9.11
CA CYS A 119 20.24 -14.17 -8.90
C CYS A 119 20.20 -15.71 -8.98
N ASN A 120 21.36 -16.39 -9.04
CA ASN A 120 21.51 -17.82 -9.28
C ASN A 120 21.50 -18.65 -7.98
N GLY A 121 20.62 -18.27 -7.03
CA GLY A 121 20.30 -19.08 -5.85
C GLY A 121 20.97 -18.67 -4.54
N THR A 122 21.82 -17.65 -4.52
CA THR A 122 22.38 -17.11 -3.26
C THR A 122 21.80 -15.72 -2.99
N ILE A 123 20.68 -15.68 -2.26
CA ILE A 123 20.07 -14.43 -1.80
C ILE A 123 21.06 -13.76 -0.83
N LEU A 124 21.88 -12.82 -1.33
CA LEU A 124 22.87 -12.08 -0.54
C LEU A 124 22.28 -10.99 0.35
N ALA A 125 20.96 -10.89 0.45
CA ALA A 125 20.31 -10.14 1.50
C ALA A 125 19.02 -10.87 1.90
N PRO A 126 19.01 -11.64 3.00
CA PRO A 126 17.78 -12.23 3.49
C PRO A 126 16.77 -11.09 3.67
N MET A 127 15.71 -11.12 2.87
CA MET A 127 14.58 -10.24 3.10
C MET A 127 13.99 -10.67 4.43
N ASN A 128 14.07 -9.79 5.42
CA ASN A 128 13.54 -10.10 6.73
C ASN A 128 12.02 -10.35 6.55
N THR A 129 11.56 -11.55 6.87
CA THR A 129 10.16 -11.95 6.70
C THR A 129 9.20 -11.11 7.56
N GLY A 130 9.71 -10.48 8.63
CA GLY A 130 9.00 -9.47 9.42
C GLY A 130 8.82 -8.11 8.72
N THR A 131 9.42 -7.90 7.54
CA THR A 131 9.34 -6.62 6.81
C THR A 131 8.10 -6.52 5.93
N ASN A 132 7.18 -7.50 5.98
CA ASN A 132 6.02 -7.49 5.10
C ASN A 132 5.10 -6.29 5.36
N THR A 133 4.89 -5.95 6.64
CA THR A 133 4.11 -4.78 7.04
C THR A 133 4.77 -3.47 6.58
N LEU A 134 6.10 -3.35 6.67
CA LEU A 134 6.82 -2.15 6.20
C LEU A 134 6.75 -2.01 4.68
N ARG A 135 6.89 -3.13 3.96
CA ARG A 135 6.78 -3.15 2.49
C ARG A 135 5.38 -2.75 2.03
N ALA A 136 4.35 -3.33 2.65
CA ALA A 136 2.96 -2.95 2.41
C ALA A 136 2.73 -1.46 2.71
N ALA A 137 3.24 -0.95 3.84
CA ALA A 137 3.14 0.46 4.18
C ALA A 137 3.82 1.37 3.13
N PHE A 138 5.03 1.04 2.68
CA PHE A 138 5.70 1.81 1.64
C PHE A 138 4.97 1.77 0.31
N LYS A 139 4.38 0.62 -0.06
CA LYS A 139 3.54 0.49 -1.25
C LYS A 139 2.30 1.38 -1.15
N SER A 140 1.57 1.32 -0.03
CA SER A 140 0.39 2.17 0.22
C SER A 140 0.76 3.65 0.13
N GLN A 141 1.86 4.07 0.76
CA GLN A 141 2.33 5.45 0.71
C GLN A 141 2.71 5.90 -0.71
N ALA A 142 3.38 5.04 -1.48
CA ALA A 142 3.69 5.31 -2.88
C ALA A 142 2.41 5.49 -3.70
N CYS A 143 1.44 4.59 -3.55
CA CYS A 143 0.17 4.70 -4.25
C CYS A 143 -0.61 5.95 -3.88
N GLN A 144 -0.73 6.29 -2.60
CA GLN A 144 -1.37 7.53 -2.17
C GLN A 144 -0.67 8.76 -2.76
N THR A 145 0.67 8.78 -2.75
CA THR A 145 1.46 9.88 -3.30
C THR A 145 1.23 10.02 -4.81
N VAL A 146 1.29 8.92 -5.57
CA VAL A 146 1.05 8.93 -7.02
C VAL A 146 -0.38 9.35 -7.34
N LEU A 147 -1.37 8.80 -6.63
CA LEU A 147 -2.79 9.05 -6.89
C LEU A 147 -3.22 10.47 -6.53
N SER A 148 -2.48 11.19 -5.68
CA SER A 148 -2.70 12.62 -5.46
C SER A 148 -2.50 13.48 -6.71
N ASN A 149 -1.80 12.97 -7.73
CA ASN A 149 -1.57 13.67 -8.99
C ASN A 149 -2.60 13.23 -10.06
N ASN A 150 -3.45 14.16 -10.50
CA ASN A 150 -4.47 13.91 -11.55
C ASN A 150 -3.87 13.31 -12.82
N THR A 151 -2.66 13.72 -13.19
CA THR A 151 -2.02 13.28 -14.43
C THR A 151 -1.68 11.79 -14.39
N PHE A 152 -1.16 11.29 -13.28
CA PHE A 152 -0.89 9.86 -13.14
C PHE A 152 -2.17 9.03 -13.11
N VAL A 153 -3.24 9.53 -12.48
CA VAL A 153 -4.55 8.87 -12.52
C VAL A 153 -5.08 8.82 -13.95
N ASN A 154 -5.01 9.90 -14.70
CA ASN A 154 -5.48 9.92 -16.10
C ASN A 154 -4.63 9.01 -17.00
N ASN A 155 -3.31 9.00 -16.81
CA ASN A 155 -2.42 8.08 -17.52
C ASN A 155 -2.79 6.62 -17.23
N PHE A 156 -3.05 6.28 -15.97
CA PHE A 156 -3.54 4.95 -15.59
C PHE A 156 -4.89 4.64 -16.26
N VAL A 157 -5.87 5.53 -16.11
CA VAL A 157 -7.23 5.32 -16.63
C VAL A 157 -7.19 5.13 -18.14
N SER A 158 -6.37 5.88 -18.88
CA SER A 158 -6.23 5.74 -20.33
C SER A 158 -5.76 4.36 -20.82
N LYS A 159 -5.18 3.54 -19.94
CA LYS A 159 -4.75 2.17 -20.25
C LYS A 159 -5.85 1.13 -20.06
N VAL A 160 -6.81 1.42 -19.19
CA VAL A 160 -7.81 0.46 -18.72
C VAL A 160 -9.23 0.85 -19.09
N SER A 161 -9.45 2.11 -19.45
CA SER A 161 -10.75 2.69 -19.78
C SER A 161 -10.62 4.00 -20.58
N VAL A 162 -11.76 4.61 -20.90
CA VAL A 162 -11.83 5.98 -21.44
C VAL A 162 -11.78 6.98 -20.30
N VAL A 163 -10.91 7.99 -20.38
CA VAL A 163 -10.81 9.04 -19.36
C VAL A 163 -12.15 9.75 -19.19
N GLY A 164 -12.61 9.86 -17.94
CA GLY A 164 -13.90 10.45 -17.59
C GLY A 164 -15.09 9.50 -17.64
N SER A 165 -14.91 8.28 -18.16
CA SER A 165 -15.95 7.24 -18.09
C SER A 165 -16.03 6.59 -16.70
N ALA A 166 -17.22 6.05 -16.41
CA ALA A 166 -17.45 5.25 -15.21
C ALA A 166 -16.67 3.92 -15.28
N PRO A 167 -16.12 3.44 -14.15
CA PRO A 167 -15.57 2.09 -14.06
C PRO A 167 -16.61 1.02 -14.39
N THR A 168 -16.23 0.09 -15.25
CA THR A 168 -16.95 -1.15 -15.58
C THR A 168 -16.17 -2.35 -15.06
N ALA A 169 -16.82 -3.52 -14.96
CA ALA A 169 -16.17 -4.77 -14.56
C ALA A 169 -14.91 -5.05 -15.40
N THR A 170 -15.00 -4.93 -16.72
CA THR A 170 -13.86 -5.10 -17.65
C THR A 170 -12.73 -4.11 -17.37
N SER A 171 -13.04 -2.84 -17.16
CA SER A 171 -11.99 -1.85 -16.86
C SER A 171 -11.34 -2.06 -15.49
N ILE A 172 -12.06 -2.60 -14.51
CA ILE A 172 -11.53 -2.93 -13.18
C ILE A 172 -10.65 -4.19 -13.26
N GLU A 173 -11.04 -5.18 -14.05
CA GLU A 173 -10.23 -6.37 -14.32
C GLU A 173 -8.90 -5.98 -15.00
N LEU A 174 -8.96 -5.12 -16.03
CA LEU A 174 -7.76 -4.56 -16.66
C LEU A 174 -6.91 -3.76 -15.67
N ALA A 175 -7.53 -2.98 -14.78
CA ALA A 175 -6.86 -2.23 -13.73
C ALA A 175 -6.16 -3.15 -12.72
N PHE A 176 -6.78 -4.26 -12.34
CA PHE A 176 -6.17 -5.27 -11.47
C PHE A 176 -4.94 -5.89 -12.14
N GLY A 177 -5.06 -6.30 -13.40
CA GLY A 177 -3.95 -6.89 -14.17
C GLY A 177 -2.75 -5.95 -14.38
N GLN A 178 -2.90 -4.64 -14.20
CA GLN A 178 -1.76 -3.72 -14.20
C GLN A 178 -0.83 -3.95 -12.99
N PHE A 179 -1.40 -4.25 -11.83
CA PHE A 179 -0.69 -4.45 -10.56
C PHE A 179 -0.31 -5.92 -10.32
N TYR A 180 -1.18 -6.86 -10.68
CA TYR A 180 -1.04 -8.30 -10.43
C TYR A 180 -0.92 -9.04 -11.75
N ARG A 181 0.28 -9.04 -12.33
CA ARG A 181 0.52 -9.59 -13.66
C ARG A 181 0.61 -11.11 -13.61
N GLY A 182 -0.26 -11.78 -14.36
CA GLY A 182 -0.28 -13.25 -14.44
C GLY A 182 -1.23 -13.92 -13.43
N ASP A 183 -1.88 -13.13 -12.58
CA ASP A 183 -2.94 -13.59 -11.69
C ASP A 183 -4.30 -13.14 -12.21
N ASP A 184 -5.25 -14.06 -12.25
CA ASP A 184 -6.65 -13.73 -12.54
C ASP A 184 -7.29 -13.11 -11.29
N ALA A 185 -8.00 -12.01 -11.49
CA ALA A 185 -8.74 -11.38 -10.40
C ALA A 185 -9.90 -12.28 -9.96
N ASP A 186 -10.07 -12.46 -8.65
CA ASP A 186 -11.25 -13.13 -8.12
C ASP A 186 -12.53 -12.40 -8.60
N PRO A 187 -13.52 -13.11 -9.20
CA PRO A 187 -14.74 -12.46 -9.68
C PRO A 187 -15.51 -11.73 -8.58
N GLY A 188 -15.46 -12.23 -7.34
CA GLY A 188 -16.06 -11.58 -6.17
C GLY A 188 -15.39 -10.24 -5.84
N LEU A 189 -14.06 -10.17 -5.92
CA LEU A 189 -13.31 -8.92 -5.78
C LEU A 189 -13.72 -7.89 -6.84
N ILE A 190 -13.77 -8.30 -8.11
CA ILE A 190 -14.17 -7.40 -9.22
C ILE A 190 -15.58 -6.86 -8.99
N GLN A 191 -16.54 -7.72 -8.64
CA GLN A 191 -17.92 -7.30 -8.36
C GLN A 191 -17.99 -6.40 -7.12
N GLY A 192 -17.18 -6.65 -6.09
CA GLY A 192 -17.08 -5.80 -4.90
C GLY A 192 -16.58 -4.40 -5.23
N LEU A 193 -15.60 -4.27 -6.12
CA LEU A 193 -15.08 -2.97 -6.59
C LEU A 193 -16.11 -2.23 -7.47
N VAL A 194 -16.81 -2.93 -8.37
CA VAL A 194 -17.92 -2.34 -9.16
C VAL A 194 -19.03 -1.84 -8.24
N ALA A 195 -19.42 -2.63 -7.24
CA ALA A 195 -20.44 -2.24 -6.27
C ALA A 195 -20.00 -1.04 -5.43
N SER A 196 -18.71 -0.97 -5.07
CA SER A 196 -18.13 0.17 -4.34
C SER A 196 -18.19 1.45 -5.17
N ASP A 197 -17.85 1.39 -6.46
CA ASP A 197 -18.01 2.54 -7.38
C ASP A 197 -19.45 3.04 -7.44
N ARG A 198 -20.39 2.11 -7.62
CA ARG A 198 -21.82 2.43 -7.65
C ARG A 198 -22.28 3.10 -6.35
N MET A 199 -21.90 2.56 -5.20
CA MET A 199 -22.26 3.13 -3.90
C MET A 199 -21.66 4.52 -3.67
N MET A 200 -20.43 4.78 -4.15
CA MET A 200 -19.84 6.12 -4.08
C MET A 200 -20.66 7.14 -4.89
N TYR A 201 -21.08 6.76 -6.09
CA TYR A 201 -21.90 7.60 -6.95
C TYR A 201 -23.31 7.82 -6.39
N GLU A 202 -23.94 6.77 -5.85
CA GLU A 202 -25.26 6.87 -5.20
C GLU A 202 -25.23 7.80 -3.98
N LYS A 203 -24.17 7.76 -3.18
CA LYS A 203 -24.01 8.66 -2.01
C LYS A 203 -23.67 10.09 -2.39
N ASN A 204 -22.91 10.30 -3.47
CA ASN A 204 -22.55 11.62 -3.95
C ASN A 204 -22.54 11.64 -5.49
N PRO A 205 -23.66 11.99 -6.14
CA PRO A 205 -23.75 12.04 -7.60
C PRO A 205 -22.84 13.08 -8.25
N SER A 206 -22.33 14.05 -7.47
CA SER A 206 -21.40 15.08 -7.92
C SER A 206 -19.93 14.70 -7.74
N ILE A 207 -19.62 13.49 -7.27
CA ILE A 207 -18.24 13.01 -7.17
C ILE A 207 -17.59 12.96 -8.55
N ALA A 208 -16.39 13.52 -8.69
CA ALA A 208 -15.69 13.51 -9.95
C ALA A 208 -15.27 12.07 -10.30
N GLY A 209 -15.41 11.69 -11.58
CA GLY A 209 -15.05 10.33 -12.03
C GLY A 209 -13.59 9.97 -11.72
N ILE A 210 -12.68 10.95 -11.75
CA ILE A 210 -11.28 10.77 -11.38
C ILE A 210 -11.10 10.37 -9.91
N ASP A 211 -11.93 10.87 -9.00
CA ASP A 211 -11.86 10.53 -7.57
C ASP A 211 -12.41 9.14 -7.28
N ARG A 212 -13.40 8.69 -8.07
CA ARG A 212 -13.86 7.30 -8.02
C ARG A 212 -12.75 6.35 -8.49
N TRP A 213 -12.08 6.68 -9.60
CA TRP A 213 -10.92 5.93 -10.07
C TRP A 213 -9.78 5.91 -9.06
N ARG A 214 -9.47 7.04 -8.42
CA ARG A 214 -8.46 7.08 -7.33
C ARG A 214 -8.77 6.09 -6.22
N TYR A 215 -10.02 6.05 -5.75
CA TYR A 215 -10.42 5.13 -4.71
C TYR A 215 -10.23 3.67 -5.15
N LEU A 216 -10.68 3.32 -6.36
CA LEU A 216 -10.54 1.97 -6.88
C LEU A 216 -9.07 1.58 -7.09
N ILE A 217 -8.25 2.47 -7.67
CA ILE A 217 -6.83 2.20 -7.88
C ILE A 217 -6.10 2.06 -6.55
N LEU A 218 -6.47 2.86 -5.53
CA LEU A 218 -5.92 2.72 -4.20
C LEU A 218 -6.26 1.33 -3.61
N ALA A 219 -7.53 0.92 -3.67
CA ALA A 219 -7.96 -0.38 -3.17
C ALA A 219 -7.24 -1.55 -3.88
N ILE A 220 -7.10 -1.49 -5.22
CA ILE A 220 -6.36 -2.48 -6.00
C ILE A 220 -4.88 -2.47 -5.61
N CYS A 221 -4.25 -1.30 -5.53
CA CYS A 221 -2.86 -1.18 -5.15
C CYS A 221 -2.60 -1.74 -3.74
N GLU A 222 -3.51 -1.53 -2.80
CA GLU A 222 -3.37 -1.98 -1.40
C GLU A 222 -3.67 -3.46 -1.19
N SER A 223 -4.30 -4.13 -2.16
CA SER A 223 -4.57 -5.58 -2.08
C SER A 223 -3.29 -6.40 -1.81
N SER A 224 -3.48 -7.55 -1.16
CA SER A 224 -2.45 -8.57 -1.00
C SER A 224 -2.19 -9.29 -2.32
N GLY A 225 -1.08 -10.02 -2.42
CA GLY A 225 -0.72 -10.83 -3.59
C GLY A 225 0.49 -10.31 -4.35
N TRP A 226 0.74 -9.00 -4.30
CA TRP A 226 1.84 -8.34 -5.01
C TRP A 226 3.23 -8.85 -4.58
N GLU A 227 3.33 -9.42 -3.37
CA GLU A 227 4.55 -9.99 -2.83
C GLU A 227 5.01 -11.26 -3.54
N GLN A 228 4.09 -11.94 -4.24
CA GLN A 228 4.30 -13.24 -4.89
C GLN A 228 4.61 -13.13 -6.40
N LEU A 229 4.60 -11.90 -6.95
CA LEU A 229 4.94 -11.58 -8.35
C LEU A 229 6.45 -11.60 -8.60
#